data_AF-A0A923YUN2-F1
#
_entry.id   AF-A0A923YUN2-F1
#
_cell.length_a   1.000
_cell.length_b   1.000
_cell.length_c   1.000
_cell.angle_alpha   90.00
_cell.angle_beta   90.00
_cell.angle_gamma   90.00
#
_symmetry.space_group_name_H-M   'P 1'
#
loop_
_entity.id
_entity.type
_entity.pdbx_description
1 polymer ?
#
loop_
_entity_poly.entity_id
_entity_poly.type
_entity_poly.pdbx_seq_one_letter_code
_entity_poly.pdbx_strand_id
1 'polypeptide(L)'
;RPDAPASATLADVAAIGADLADADLGALVDGVVGGNPAEVSRQLVDFAATVPGIVMVRAVARRLWLLLDLRAAVDGGASASRAVDAARPPIFWKDRPLVVMQVAKWRTGAIRTALTRILDAERAVKRSGSAGDVAVNQLLLSLSVQAARG
;
A
#
# COMPACT_ATOMS: atom_id res chain seq x y z
N ARG A 1 -20.61 -20.63 -15.44
CA ARG A 1 -19.22 -20.76 -14.94
C ARG A 1 -18.80 -19.37 -14.51
N PRO A 2 -18.56 -19.07 -13.22
CA PRO A 2 -18.12 -17.74 -12.83
C PRO A 2 -16.65 -17.57 -13.18
N ASP A 3 -16.34 -16.43 -13.80
CA ASP A 3 -15.04 -16.02 -14.29
C ASP A 3 -13.98 -16.02 -13.18
N ALA A 4 -12.79 -16.52 -13.52
CA ALA A 4 -11.60 -16.46 -12.67
C ALA A 4 -11.21 -15.00 -12.39
N PRO A 5 -10.67 -14.67 -11.20
CA PRO A 5 -10.31 -13.30 -10.86
C PRO A 5 -9.25 -12.76 -11.82
N ALA A 6 -9.58 -11.67 -12.51
CA ALA A 6 -8.66 -10.96 -13.39
C ALA A 6 -7.38 -10.59 -12.64
N SER A 7 -6.24 -10.99 -13.21
CA SER A 7 -4.93 -10.64 -12.65
C SER A 7 -4.70 -9.15 -12.89
N ALA A 8 -4.72 -8.35 -11.82
CA ALA A 8 -4.43 -6.92 -11.90
C ALA A 8 -3.05 -6.72 -12.54
N THR A 9 -3.01 -5.98 -13.65
CA THR A 9 -1.80 -5.70 -14.42
C THR A 9 -1.15 -4.40 -13.95
N LEU A 10 0.14 -4.23 -14.22
CA LEU A 10 0.87 -3.00 -13.88
C LEU A 10 0.29 -1.76 -14.59
N ALA A 11 -0.35 -1.97 -15.75
CA ALA A 11 -1.09 -0.93 -16.47
C ALA A 11 -2.33 -0.44 -15.68
N ASP A 12 -2.99 -1.33 -14.93
CA ASP A 12 -4.08 -0.95 -14.02
C ASP A 12 -3.53 -0.08 -12.87
N VAL A 13 -2.33 -0.39 -12.35
CA VAL A 13 -1.68 0.41 -11.29
C VAL A 13 -1.33 1.82 -11.76
N ALA A 14 -0.88 1.97 -13.01
CA ALA A 14 -0.57 3.28 -13.61
C ALA A 14 -1.84 4.10 -13.93
N ALA A 15 -2.91 3.45 -14.40
CA ALA A 15 -4.20 4.11 -14.64
C ALA A 15 -4.86 4.61 -13.33
N ILE A 16 -4.69 3.90 -12.22
CA ILE A 16 -5.15 4.36 -10.89
C ILE A 16 -4.31 5.55 -10.37
N GLY A 17 -3.15 5.85 -10.98
CA GLY A 17 -2.32 7.00 -10.63
C GLY A 17 -2.90 8.37 -11.02
N ALA A 18 -3.78 8.41 -12.01
CA ALA A 18 -4.22 9.66 -12.64
C ALA A 18 -5.49 10.30 -12.04
N ASP A 19 -6.27 9.57 -11.23
CA ASP A 19 -7.68 9.95 -10.97
C ASP A 19 -8.03 10.24 -9.50
N LEU A 20 -7.05 10.53 -8.63
CA LEU A 20 -7.31 10.93 -7.23
C LEU A 20 -6.40 12.10 -6.82
N ALA A 21 -6.71 13.28 -7.33
CA ALA A 21 -5.83 14.44 -7.34
C ALA A 21 -5.86 15.33 -6.07
N ASP A 22 -6.70 15.10 -5.05
CA ASP A 22 -6.90 16.14 -4.01
C ASP A 22 -6.46 15.82 -2.56
N ALA A 23 -5.87 14.65 -2.27
CA ALA A 23 -5.32 14.35 -0.94
C ALA A 23 -3.87 13.85 -1.03
N ASP A 24 -2.93 14.57 -0.39
CA ASP A 24 -1.55 14.10 -0.20
C ASP A 24 -1.52 12.98 0.86
N LEU A 25 -1.69 11.74 0.39
CA LEU A 25 -1.64 10.54 1.22
C LEU A 25 -0.23 9.96 1.33
N GLY A 26 0.80 10.65 0.84
CA GLY A 26 2.17 10.14 0.81
C GLY A 26 2.66 9.77 2.20
N ALA A 27 2.50 10.67 3.17
CA ALA A 27 2.91 10.47 4.56
C ALA A 27 2.17 9.29 5.23
N LEU A 28 0.87 9.13 4.96
CA LEU A 28 0.10 7.97 5.45
C LEU A 28 0.62 6.66 4.86
N VAL A 29 0.81 6.61 3.54
CA VAL A 29 1.32 5.42 2.84
C VAL A 29 2.70 5.05 3.35
N ASP A 30 3.59 6.03 3.48
CA ASP A 30 4.95 5.80 3.98
C ASP A 30 4.97 5.41 5.46
N GLY A 31 4.07 5.97 6.27
CA GLY A 31 3.87 5.56 7.66
C GLY A 31 3.40 4.11 7.77
N VAL A 32 2.42 3.70 6.96
CA VAL A 32 1.89 2.33 6.99
C VAL A 32 2.94 1.33 6.51
N VAL A 33 3.56 1.58 5.36
CA VAL A 33 4.49 0.63 4.73
C VAL A 33 5.87 0.67 5.38
N GLY A 34 6.31 1.82 5.87
CA GLY A 34 7.54 2.00 6.61
C GLY A 34 7.49 1.50 8.06
N GLY A 35 6.28 1.36 8.63
CA GLY A 35 6.08 0.86 9.98
C GLY A 35 6.19 1.93 11.06
N ASN A 36 5.54 3.07 10.85
CA ASN A 36 5.44 4.18 11.81
C ASN A 36 3.98 4.36 12.28
N PRO A 37 3.50 3.55 13.26
CA PRO A 37 2.12 3.63 13.74
C PRO A 37 1.75 4.98 14.37
N ALA A 38 2.73 5.73 14.89
CA ALA A 38 2.50 7.07 15.44
C ALA A 38 2.16 8.08 14.35
N GLU A 39 2.90 8.05 13.23
CA GLU A 39 2.57 8.84 12.02
C GLU A 39 1.20 8.47 11.48
N VAL A 40 0.93 7.16 11.34
CA VAL A 40 -0.36 6.67 10.83
C VAL A 40 -1.50 7.16 11.71
N SER A 41 -1.38 7.06 13.03
CA SER A 41 -2.41 7.55 13.96
C SER A 41 -2.70 9.04 13.77
N ARG A 42 -1.66 9.87 13.56
CA ARG A 42 -1.82 11.30 13.33
C ARG A 42 -2.55 11.59 12.02
N GLN A 43 -2.08 11.00 10.92
CA GLN A 43 -2.66 11.17 9.59
C GLN A 43 -4.14 10.73 9.55
N LEU A 44 -4.49 9.64 10.25
CA LEU A 44 -5.87 9.17 10.33
C LEU A 44 -6.79 10.17 11.05
N VAL A 45 -6.29 10.90 12.05
CA VAL A 45 -7.05 11.99 12.70
C VAL A 45 -7.24 13.15 11.74
N ASP A 46 -6.18 13.57 11.04
CA ASP A 46 -6.22 14.69 10.10
C ASP A 46 -7.19 14.44 8.94
N PHE A 47 -7.29 13.19 8.49
CA PHE A 47 -8.14 12.80 7.37
C PHE A 47 -9.56 12.35 7.75
N ALA A 48 -9.89 12.21 9.03
CA ALA A 48 -11.12 11.56 9.49
C ALA A 48 -12.41 12.15 8.90
N ALA A 49 -12.42 13.46 8.60
CA ALA A 49 -13.58 14.17 8.07
C ALA A 49 -13.52 14.45 6.56
N THR A 50 -12.37 14.24 5.92
CA THR A 50 -12.07 14.77 4.58
C THR A 50 -11.73 13.69 3.56
N VAL A 51 -11.20 12.54 4.00
CA VAL A 51 -10.81 11.46 3.11
C VAL A 51 -11.55 10.18 3.47
N PRO A 52 -12.31 9.58 2.55
CA PRO A 52 -12.96 8.29 2.77
C PRO A 52 -11.92 7.18 3.02
N GLY A 53 -12.20 6.23 3.92
CA GLY A 53 -11.26 5.15 4.24
C GLY A 53 -10.90 4.28 3.02
N ILE A 54 -11.85 4.08 2.11
CA ILE A 54 -11.60 3.36 0.84
C ILE A 54 -10.49 3.99 -0.01
N VAL A 55 -10.35 5.33 0.04
CA VAL A 55 -9.30 6.05 -0.67
C VAL A 55 -7.93 5.77 -0.05
N MET A 56 -7.85 5.77 1.28
CA MET A 56 -6.61 5.49 2.02
C MET A 56 -6.09 4.07 1.77
N VAL A 57 -6.95 3.05 1.90
CA VAL A 57 -6.53 1.65 1.70
C VAL A 57 -6.10 1.37 0.27
N ARG A 58 -6.70 2.03 -0.73
CA ARG A 58 -6.28 1.95 -2.13
C ARG A 58 -4.91 2.56 -2.35
N ALA A 59 -4.61 3.68 -1.68
CA ALA A 59 -3.28 4.28 -1.74
C ALA A 59 -2.21 3.33 -1.18
N VAL A 60 -2.47 2.69 -0.03
CA VAL A 60 -1.56 1.69 0.54
C VAL A 60 -1.45 0.44 -0.34
N ALA A 61 -2.56 -0.05 -0.90
CA ALA A 61 -2.55 -1.20 -1.80
C ALA A 61 -1.66 -0.96 -3.03
N ARG A 62 -1.72 0.22 -3.65
CA ARG A 62 -0.83 0.59 -4.76
C ARG A 62 0.64 0.48 -4.38
N ARG A 63 1.03 1.00 -3.20
CA ARG A 63 2.42 0.87 -2.73
C ARG A 63 2.79 -0.59 -2.50
N LEU A 64 1.92 -1.40 -1.91
CA LEU A 64 2.15 -2.83 -1.71
C LEU A 64 2.30 -3.61 -3.03
N TRP A 65 1.51 -3.28 -4.05
CA TRP A 65 1.68 -3.85 -5.40
C TRP A 65 3.02 -3.48 -6.03
N LEU A 66 3.44 -2.22 -5.92
CA LEU A 66 4.78 -1.80 -6.33
C LEU A 66 5.86 -2.61 -5.60
N LEU A 67 5.76 -2.74 -4.27
CA LEU A 67 6.72 -3.53 -3.52
C LEU A 67 6.72 -4.99 -3.95
N LEU A 68 5.56 -5.58 -4.25
CA LEU A 68 5.45 -6.96 -4.71
C LEU A 68 6.19 -7.18 -6.03
N ASP A 69 6.04 -6.25 -6.97
CA ASP A 69 6.72 -6.29 -8.26
C ASP A 69 8.25 -6.21 -8.08
N LEU A 70 8.72 -5.23 -7.30
CA LEU A 70 10.15 -5.09 -6.98
C LEU A 70 10.70 -6.32 -6.25
N ARG A 71 9.88 -6.92 -5.37
CA ARG A 71 10.24 -8.11 -4.60
C ARG A 71 10.48 -9.33 -5.48
N ALA A 72 9.82 -9.43 -6.64
CA ALA A 72 10.10 -10.50 -7.60
C ALA A 72 11.57 -10.50 -8.05
N ALA A 73 12.15 -9.32 -8.32
CA ALA A 73 13.56 -9.20 -8.68
C ALA A 73 14.49 -9.54 -7.51
N VAL A 74 14.15 -9.09 -6.29
CA VAL A 74 14.98 -9.36 -5.10
C VAL A 74 14.92 -10.83 -4.70
N ASP A 75 13.76 -11.48 -4.81
CA ASP A 75 13.60 -12.93 -4.61
C ASP A 75 14.35 -13.74 -5.68
N GLY A 76 14.56 -13.15 -6.87
CA GLY A 76 15.45 -13.66 -7.91
C GLY A 76 16.95 -13.39 -7.67
N GLY A 77 17.33 -12.80 -6.54
CA GLY A 77 18.73 -12.56 -6.15
C GLY A 77 19.28 -11.16 -6.43
N ALA A 78 18.46 -10.24 -6.96
CA ALA A 78 18.87 -8.83 -7.05
C ALA A 78 18.97 -8.19 -5.65
N SER A 79 19.74 -7.11 -5.50
CA SER A 79 19.64 -6.26 -4.31
C SER A 79 18.40 -5.36 -4.40
N ALA A 80 17.87 -4.93 -3.26
CA ALA A 80 16.72 -4.01 -3.23
C ALA A 80 17.01 -2.69 -4.00
N SER A 81 18.23 -2.16 -3.91
CA SER A 81 18.66 -0.99 -4.68
C SER A 81 18.59 -1.23 -6.18
N ARG A 82 19.14 -2.37 -6.66
CA ARG A 82 19.09 -2.71 -8.09
C ARG A 82 17.67 -2.93 -8.59
N ALA A 83 16.80 -3.55 -7.78
CA ALA A 83 15.39 -3.71 -8.14
C ALA A 83 14.69 -2.36 -8.31
N VAL A 84 14.91 -1.42 -7.39
CA VAL A 84 14.37 -0.05 -7.47
C VAL A 84 14.92 0.72 -8.67
N ASP A 85 16.21 0.62 -8.96
CA ASP A 85 16.83 1.29 -10.12
C ASP A 85 16.32 0.73 -11.46
N ALA A 86 16.00 -0.57 -11.50
CA ALA A 86 15.47 -1.26 -12.66
C ALA A 86 13.94 -1.06 -12.84
N ALA A 87 13.25 -0.44 -11.88
CA ALA A 87 11.80 -0.28 -11.88
C ALA A 87 11.28 0.40 -13.16
N ARG A 88 10.12 -0.05 -13.65
CA ARG A 88 9.43 0.50 -14.80
C ARG A 88 7.93 0.63 -14.45
N PRO A 89 7.37 1.85 -14.34
CA PRO A 89 8.00 3.15 -14.55
C PRO A 89 9.10 3.49 -13.52
N PRO A 90 10.03 4.40 -13.84
CA PRO A 90 11.06 4.81 -12.89
C PRO A 90 10.47 5.42 -11.62
N ILE A 91 10.97 4.99 -10.47
CA ILE A 91 10.63 5.59 -9.18
C ILE A 91 11.31 6.97 -9.11
N PHE A 92 10.55 7.97 -8.68
CA PHE A 92 11.03 9.33 -8.49
C PHE A 92 12.24 9.33 -7.55
N TRP A 93 13.30 10.05 -7.91
CA TRP A 93 14.60 9.92 -7.27
C TRP A 93 14.58 10.22 -5.75
N LYS A 94 13.68 11.11 -5.29
CA LYS A 94 13.52 11.41 -3.86
C LYS A 94 12.92 10.24 -3.07
N ASP A 95 12.08 9.43 -3.71
CA ASP A 95 11.39 8.31 -3.06
C ASP A 95 12.24 7.04 -3.05
N ARG A 96 13.26 6.94 -3.92
CA ARG A 96 14.10 5.75 -4.05
C ARG A 96 14.68 5.26 -2.72
N PRO A 97 15.31 6.08 -1.86
CA PRO A 97 15.87 5.60 -0.61
C PRO A 97 14.80 4.94 0.28
N LEU A 98 13.62 5.56 0.33
CA LEU A 98 12.51 5.06 1.11
C LEU A 98 11.94 3.75 0.55
N VAL A 99 11.74 3.66 -0.77
CA VAL A 99 11.24 2.45 -1.40
C VAL A 99 12.25 1.30 -1.26
N VAL A 100 13.56 1.56 -1.37
CA VAL A 100 14.60 0.54 -1.12
C VAL A 100 14.48 -0.04 0.29
N MET A 101 14.32 0.82 1.30
CA MET A 101 14.12 0.37 2.69
C MET A 101 12.85 -0.48 2.84
N GLN A 102 11.75 -0.05 2.22
CA GLN A 102 10.48 -0.76 2.27
C GLN A 102 10.55 -2.15 1.58
N VAL A 103 11.19 -2.25 0.42
CA VAL A 103 11.39 -3.54 -0.30
C VAL A 103 12.26 -4.51 0.51
N ALA A 104 13.27 -3.99 1.23
CA ALA A 104 14.13 -4.82 2.07
C ALA A 104 13.39 -5.40 3.29
N LYS A 105 12.47 -4.61 3.86
CA LYS A 105 11.65 -4.93 5.03
C LYS A 105 10.53 -5.92 4.73
N TRP A 106 9.83 -5.77 3.61
CA TRP A 106 8.67 -6.60 3.28
C TRP A 106 9.05 -7.90 2.56
N ARG A 107 8.58 -9.04 3.06
CA ARG A 107 8.65 -10.34 2.36
C ARG A 107 7.43 -10.53 1.45
N THR A 108 7.59 -11.21 0.31
CA THR A 108 6.51 -11.52 -0.66
C THR A 108 5.25 -12.08 0.01
N GLY A 109 5.40 -13.05 0.92
CA GLY A 109 4.27 -13.62 1.66
C GLY A 109 3.53 -12.60 2.52
N ALA A 110 4.26 -11.74 3.22
CA ALA A 110 3.66 -10.69 4.06
C ALA A 110 2.91 -9.64 3.23
N ILE A 111 3.44 -9.27 2.05
CA ILE A 111 2.77 -8.35 1.11
C ILE A 111 1.45 -8.96 0.63
N ARG A 112 1.44 -10.23 0.23
CA ARG A 112 0.22 -10.92 -0.23
C ARG A 112 -0.84 -11.01 0.87
N THR A 113 -0.44 -11.30 2.10
CA THR A 113 -1.33 -11.28 3.26
C THR A 113 -1.91 -9.89 3.50
N ALA A 114 -1.08 -8.84 3.45
CA ALA A 114 -1.53 -7.45 3.61
C ALA A 114 -2.54 -7.04 2.52
N LEU A 115 -2.27 -7.37 1.25
CA LEU A 115 -3.18 -7.12 0.13
C LEU A 115 -4.52 -7.84 0.29
N THR A 116 -4.51 -9.08 0.78
CA THR A 116 -5.75 -9.84 1.06
C THR A 116 -6.59 -9.15 2.13
N ARG A 117 -5.95 -8.72 3.23
CA ARG A 117 -6.63 -7.98 4.31
C ARG A 117 -7.21 -6.64 3.82
N ILE A 118 -6.52 -5.94 2.92
CA ILE A 118 -7.03 -4.72 2.30
C ILE A 118 -8.28 -5.02 1.45
N LEU A 119 -8.24 -6.05 0.61
CA LEU A 119 -9.40 -6.42 -0.21
C LEU A 119 -10.63 -6.77 0.65
N ASP A 120 -10.43 -7.41 1.80
CA ASP A 120 -11.52 -7.69 2.73
C ASP A 120 -12.08 -6.43 3.39
N ALA A 121 -11.23 -5.48 3.76
CA ALA A 121 -11.65 -4.19 4.27
C ALA A 121 -12.41 -3.36 3.22
N GLU A 122 -11.97 -3.35 1.96
CA GLU A 122 -12.70 -2.67 0.88
C GLU A 122 -14.12 -3.23 0.70
N ARG A 123 -14.29 -4.56 0.82
CA ARG A 123 -15.62 -5.20 0.78
C ARG A 123 -16.48 -4.81 1.97
N ALA A 124 -15.89 -4.67 3.16
CA ALA A 124 -16.60 -4.24 4.36
C ALA A 124 -17.08 -2.78 4.26
N VAL A 125 -16.22 -1.88 3.76
CA VAL A 125 -16.59 -0.46 3.57
C VAL A 125 -17.79 -0.30 2.65
N LYS A 126 -17.82 -1.03 1.54
CA LYS A 126 -18.94 -1.01 0.58
C LYS A 126 -20.28 -1.49 1.17
N ARG A 127 -20.28 -2.24 2.28
CA ARG A 127 -21.47 -2.80 2.91
C ARG A 127 -21.99 -2.01 4.11
N SER A 128 -21.11 -1.27 4.79
CA SER A 128 -21.37 -0.86 6.18
C SER A 128 -21.27 0.65 6.45
N GLY A 129 -21.03 1.49 5.43
CA GLY A 129 -20.95 2.95 5.61
C GLY A 129 -19.86 3.35 6.61
N SER A 130 -20.19 4.18 7.60
CA SER A 130 -19.23 4.72 8.60
C SER A 130 -18.55 3.65 9.47
N ALA A 131 -19.19 2.50 9.70
CA ALA A 131 -18.54 1.38 10.40
C ALA A 131 -17.38 0.78 9.57
N GLY A 132 -17.43 0.95 8.24
CA GLY A 132 -16.36 0.58 7.33
C GLY A 132 -15.09 1.40 7.53
N ASP A 133 -15.22 2.70 7.77
CA ASP A 133 -14.06 3.60 7.93
C ASP A 133 -13.29 3.32 9.23
N VAL A 134 -14.00 2.94 10.31
CA VAL A 134 -13.34 2.50 11.56
C VAL A 134 -12.52 1.22 11.32
N ALA A 135 -13.06 0.26 10.57
CA ALA A 135 -12.35 -0.97 10.23
C ALA A 135 -11.11 -0.71 9.37
N VAL A 136 -11.19 0.26 8.45
CA VAL A 136 -10.05 0.73 7.67
C VAL A 136 -8.96 1.30 8.57
N ASN A 137 -9.30 2.20 9.49
CA ASN A 137 -8.32 2.83 10.37
C ASN A 137 -7.58 1.79 11.22
N GLN A 138 -8.31 0.82 11.78
CA GLN A 138 -7.72 -0.29 12.52
C GLN A 138 -6.80 -1.16 11.64
N LEU A 139 -7.20 -1.43 10.40
CA LEU A 139 -6.37 -2.18 9.46
C LEU A 139 -5.05 -1.44 9.19
N LEU A 140 -5.10 -0.14 8.87
CA LEU A 140 -3.92 0.65 8.54
C LEU A 140 -2.92 0.71 9.70
N LEU A 141 -3.41 0.89 10.93
CA LEU A 141 -2.58 0.80 12.13
C LEU A 141 -1.98 -0.59 12.30
N SER A 142 -2.77 -1.65 12.13
CA SER A 142 -2.28 -3.02 12.24
C SER A 142 -1.20 -3.34 11.19
N LEU A 143 -1.35 -2.87 9.96
CA LEU A 143 -0.35 -3.01 8.89
C LEU A 143 0.94 -2.25 9.23
N SER A 144 0.84 -1.06 9.82
CA SER A 144 2.03 -0.32 10.27
C SER A 144 2.78 -1.03 11.39
N VAL A 145 2.07 -1.64 12.35
CA VAL A 145 2.70 -2.43 13.43
C VAL A 145 3.34 -3.70 12.86
N GLN A 146 2.70 -4.33 11.88
CA GLN A 146 3.29 -5.47 11.16
C GLN A 146 4.59 -5.06 10.46
N ALA A 147 4.57 -3.94 9.73
CA ALA A 147 5.75 -3.41 9.05
C ALA A 147 6.86 -2.99 10.01
N ALA A 148 6.53 -2.57 11.24
CA ALA A 148 7.54 -2.24 12.25
C ALA A 148 8.32 -3.47 12.76
N ARG A 149 7.77 -4.68 12.60
CA ARG A 149 8.34 -5.94 13.12
C ARG A 149 9.12 -6.74 12.07
N GLY A 150 8.95 -6.43 10.79
CA GLY A 150 9.73 -7.01 9.68
C GLY A 150 10.99 -6.21 9.41
#